data_AF-A0A1U8MG62-F1
#
_entry.id   AF-A0A1U8MG62-F1
#
_cell.length_a   1.000
_cell.length_b   1.000
_cell.length_c   1.000
_cell.angle_alpha   90.00
_cell.angle_beta   90.00
_cell.angle_gamma   90.00
#
_symmetry.space_group_name_H-M   'P 1'
#
loop_
_entity.id
_entity.type
_entity.pdbx_description
1 polymer ?
#
loop_
_entity_poly.entity_id
_entity_poly.type
_entity_poly.pdbx_seq_one_letter_code
_entity_poly.pdbx_strand_id
1 'polypeptide(L)'
;MDENVIKNQRYLEHDLDTLLNSNSLTSFVSFVKLYIRKVVLEFYANLLRSVTDDQSEFYKKVFVRGRWYNFNPTLIRKVLNCYCQNMVELEESLDIIASIITNNVHLTWLDKIRASSLTTVYAALFVITTRNWLPNSQRDAVSKKVAVLIRKVVKMVEFDLSQLVFDEVVRHAKKVHARHFEEPCWM
;
A
#
# COMPACT_ATOMS: atom_id res chain seq x y z
N MET A 1 -8.87 -26.72 33.50
CA MET A 1 -9.12 -25.49 32.73
C MET A 1 -8.40 -25.67 31.40
N ASP A 2 -9.14 -25.90 30.32
CA ASP A 2 -8.59 -26.43 29.06
C ASP A 2 -7.65 -25.44 28.37
N GLU A 3 -6.42 -25.86 28.04
CA GLU A 3 -5.45 -25.06 27.27
C GLU A 3 -6.00 -24.62 25.90
N ASN A 4 -6.98 -25.36 25.37
CA ASN A 4 -7.68 -25.03 24.14
C ASN A 4 -8.61 -23.83 24.28
N VAL A 5 -9.14 -23.55 25.48
CA VAL A 5 -9.94 -22.35 25.75
C VAL A 5 -9.05 -21.11 25.82
N ILE A 6 -7.85 -21.24 26.40
CA ILE A 6 -6.87 -20.15 26.50
C ILE A 6 -6.24 -19.82 25.15
N LYS A 7 -6.01 -20.83 24.29
CA LYS A 7 -5.62 -20.60 22.89
C LYS A 7 -6.75 -19.91 22.12
N ASN A 8 -7.99 -20.40 22.21
CA ASN A 8 -9.13 -19.81 21.51
C ASN A 8 -9.48 -18.38 21.99
N GLN A 9 -9.27 -18.04 23.27
CA GLN A 9 -9.45 -16.66 23.74
C GLN A 9 -8.38 -15.68 23.19
N ARG A 10 -7.19 -16.15 22.80
CA ARG A 10 -6.18 -15.32 22.11
C ARG A 10 -6.46 -15.13 20.61
N TYR A 11 -7.39 -15.88 20.03
CA TYR A 11 -7.80 -15.75 18.62
C TYR A 11 -9.07 -14.90 18.43
N LEU A 12 -9.58 -14.25 19.49
CA LEU A 12 -10.86 -13.52 19.48
C LEU A 12 -10.75 -11.99 19.50
N GLU A 13 -9.57 -11.42 19.23
CA GLU A 13 -9.42 -9.98 18.96
C GLU A 13 -9.17 -9.75 17.47
N HIS A 14 -10.27 -9.58 16.72
CA HIS A 14 -10.33 -9.31 15.27
C HIS A 14 -9.52 -10.27 14.39
N ASP A 15 -10.17 -11.35 13.95
CA ASP A 15 -9.69 -12.14 12.82
C ASP A 15 -9.30 -11.20 11.66
N LEU A 16 -8.07 -11.36 11.15
CA LEU A 16 -7.55 -10.54 10.05
C LEU A 16 -8.49 -10.58 8.85
N ASP A 17 -9.15 -11.73 8.64
CA ASP A 17 -10.14 -11.88 7.57
C ASP A 17 -11.36 -11.00 7.83
N THR A 18 -11.84 -10.93 9.07
CA THR A 18 -12.93 -10.01 9.45
C THR A 18 -12.49 -8.57 9.25
N LEU A 19 -11.28 -8.21 9.68
CA LEU A 19 -10.74 -6.85 9.51
C LEU A 19 -10.66 -6.45 8.02
N LEU A 20 -10.13 -7.32 7.17
CA LEU A 20 -10.00 -7.06 5.73
C LEU A 20 -11.36 -7.03 5.03
N ASN A 21 -12.29 -7.90 5.41
CA ASN A 21 -13.65 -7.93 4.88
C ASN A 21 -14.42 -6.65 5.26
N SER A 22 -14.35 -6.24 6.53
CA SER A 22 -15.01 -5.02 7.02
C SER A 22 -14.47 -3.75 6.36
N ASN A 23 -13.19 -3.72 5.98
CA ASN A 23 -12.60 -2.59 5.24
C ASN A 23 -12.75 -2.71 3.71
N SER A 24 -13.42 -3.73 3.18
CA SER A 24 -13.46 -4.01 1.72
C SER A 24 -12.07 -4.15 1.07
N LEU A 25 -11.08 -4.66 1.82
CA LEU A 25 -9.68 -4.83 1.37
C LEU A 25 -9.37 -6.23 0.88
N THR A 26 -10.28 -7.19 1.06
CA THR A 26 -10.07 -8.60 0.70
C THR A 26 -9.71 -8.78 -0.78
N SER A 27 -10.40 -8.07 -1.67
CA SER A 27 -10.12 -8.12 -3.12
C SER A 27 -8.69 -7.70 -3.46
N PHE A 28 -8.04 -6.89 -2.64
CA PHE A 28 -6.69 -6.36 -2.87
C PHE A 28 -5.59 -7.28 -2.40
N VAL A 29 -5.85 -8.07 -1.35
CA VAL A 29 -4.88 -9.05 -0.85
C VAL A 29 -4.97 -10.35 -1.65
N SER A 30 -6.12 -10.62 -2.28
CA SER A 30 -6.38 -11.82 -3.08
C SER A 30 -6.23 -11.59 -4.60
N PHE A 31 -5.89 -10.38 -5.05
CA PHE A 31 -5.74 -10.07 -6.48
C PHE A 31 -4.48 -10.73 -7.06
N VAL A 32 -4.62 -11.97 -7.50
CA VAL A 32 -3.57 -12.69 -8.24
C VAL A 32 -4.04 -12.86 -9.68
N LYS A 33 -3.46 -12.08 -10.59
CA LYS A 33 -3.63 -12.28 -12.04
C LYS A 33 -2.30 -12.62 -12.69
N LEU A 34 -2.37 -13.49 -13.70
CA LEU A 34 -1.25 -13.71 -14.60
C LEU A 34 -0.92 -12.40 -15.30
N TYR A 35 0.36 -12.05 -15.33
CA TYR A 35 0.86 -10.87 -16.03
C TYR A 35 1.93 -11.28 -17.03
N ILE A 36 2.00 -10.55 -18.15
CA ILE A 36 3.06 -10.71 -19.13
C ILE A 36 4.22 -9.82 -18.70
N ARG A 37 5.32 -10.43 -18.23
CA ARG A 37 6.50 -9.70 -17.73
C ARG A 37 6.98 -8.59 -18.69
N LYS A 38 7.04 -8.87 -20.00
CA LYS A 38 7.47 -7.88 -21.01
C LYS A 38 6.55 -6.65 -21.04
N VAL A 39 5.24 -6.83 -20.89
CA VAL A 39 4.26 -5.74 -20.87
C VAL A 39 4.42 -4.88 -19.60
N VAL A 40 4.70 -5.51 -18.46
CA VAL A 40 4.96 -4.77 -17.21
C VAL A 40 6.23 -3.93 -17.31
N LEU A 41 7.30 -4.50 -17.89
CA LEU A 41 8.55 -3.76 -18.09
C LEU A 41 8.36 -2.60 -19.07
N GLU A 42 7.66 -2.82 -20.19
CA GLU A 42 7.29 -1.77 -21.14
C GLU A 42 6.47 -0.67 -20.48
N PHE A 43 5.47 -1.03 -19.67
CA PHE A 43 4.67 -0.08 -18.89
C PHE A 43 5.54 0.82 -18.01
N TYR A 44 6.49 0.26 -17.26
CA TYR A 44 7.37 1.05 -16.40
C TYR A 44 8.37 1.90 -17.18
N ALA A 45 8.87 1.41 -18.32
CA ALA A 45 9.76 2.16 -19.20
C ALA A 45 9.07 3.36 -19.87
N ASN A 46 7.77 3.24 -20.14
CA ASN A 46 6.96 4.30 -20.76
C ASN A 46 6.16 5.13 -19.76
N LEU A 47 6.39 4.97 -18.45
CA LEU A 47 5.74 5.79 -17.43
C LEU A 47 6.44 7.15 -17.32
N LEU A 48 6.03 8.07 -18.20
CA LEU A 48 6.63 9.40 -18.35
C LEU A 48 6.44 10.29 -17.11
N ARG A 49 7.32 11.29 -16.95
CA ARG A 49 7.15 12.32 -15.91
C ARG A 49 5.84 13.10 -16.07
N SER A 50 5.37 13.26 -17.32
CA SER A 50 4.12 13.91 -17.68
C SER A 50 2.86 13.18 -17.18
N VAL A 51 2.97 11.92 -16.71
CA VAL A 51 1.82 11.19 -16.15
C VAL A 51 1.18 11.91 -14.96
N THR A 52 1.95 12.78 -14.27
CA THR A 52 1.49 13.61 -13.14
C THR A 52 1.27 15.08 -13.49
N ASP A 53 1.52 15.50 -14.74
CA ASP A 53 1.36 16.88 -15.19
C ASP A 53 -0.02 17.06 -15.82
N ASP A 54 -0.91 17.82 -15.17
CA ASP A 54 -2.29 18.02 -15.62
C ASP A 54 -2.43 18.89 -16.87
N GLN A 55 -1.35 19.59 -17.27
CA GLN A 55 -1.29 20.35 -18.52
C GLN A 55 -0.81 19.49 -19.70
N SER A 56 -0.31 18.28 -19.45
CA SER A 56 0.17 17.39 -20.50
C SER A 56 -0.97 16.63 -21.18
N GLU A 57 -0.90 16.47 -22.51
CA GLU A 57 -1.80 15.58 -23.26
C GLU A 57 -1.70 14.11 -22.83
N PHE A 58 -0.59 13.76 -22.17
CA PHE A 58 -0.28 12.43 -21.61
C PHE A 58 -0.58 12.33 -20.11
N TYR A 59 -1.25 13.32 -19.53
CA TYR A 59 -1.69 13.27 -18.13
C TYR A 59 -2.44 11.97 -17.86
N LYS A 60 -1.97 11.20 -16.85
CA LYS A 60 -2.59 9.92 -16.48
C LYS A 60 -2.72 8.93 -17.65
N LYS A 61 -1.76 8.93 -18.58
CA LYS A 61 -1.66 7.95 -19.68
C LYS A 61 -0.30 7.26 -19.71
N VAL A 62 -0.27 6.08 -20.31
CA VAL A 62 0.94 5.27 -20.53
C VAL A 62 0.90 4.62 -21.91
N PHE A 63 2.05 4.55 -22.57
CA PHE A 63 2.18 3.89 -23.87
C PHE A 63 2.61 2.44 -23.69
N VAL A 64 1.80 1.50 -24.17
CA VAL A 64 2.06 0.06 -24.06
C VAL A 64 1.54 -0.62 -25.31
N ARG A 65 2.32 -1.54 -25.90
CA ARG A 65 1.93 -2.35 -27.06
C ARG A 65 1.47 -1.51 -28.25
N GLY A 66 2.13 -0.38 -28.49
CA GLY A 66 1.83 0.50 -29.62
C GLY A 66 0.60 1.39 -29.42
N ARG A 67 0.06 1.50 -28.19
CA ARG A 67 -1.17 2.26 -27.91
C ARG A 67 -1.09 3.02 -26.59
N TRP A 68 -1.81 4.13 -26.51
CA TRP A 68 -1.99 4.88 -25.27
C TRP A 68 -3.15 4.31 -24.45
N TYR A 69 -2.90 4.06 -23.16
CA TYR A 69 -3.89 3.63 -22.19
C TYR A 69 -4.02 4.66 -21.08
N ASN A 70 -5.25 4.83 -20.58
CA ASN A 70 -5.46 5.58 -19.35
C ASN A 70 -4.88 4.79 -18.17
N PHE A 71 -4.08 5.46 -17.35
CA PHE A 71 -3.57 4.99 -16.08
C PHE A 71 -3.88 6.05 -15.02
N ASN A 72 -4.98 5.86 -14.28
CA ASN A 72 -5.43 6.79 -13.26
C ASN A 72 -6.09 6.07 -12.08
N PRO A 73 -6.22 6.76 -10.92
CA PRO A 73 -6.90 6.22 -9.74
C PRO A 73 -8.31 5.68 -10.04
N THR A 74 -9.09 6.34 -10.90
CA THR A 74 -10.45 5.88 -11.26
C THR A 74 -10.45 4.51 -11.95
N LEU A 75 -9.51 4.27 -12.87
CA LEU A 75 -9.39 2.96 -13.52
C LEU A 75 -8.89 1.89 -12.54
N ILE A 76 -7.90 2.24 -11.70
CA ILE A 76 -7.38 1.35 -10.64
C ILE A 76 -8.52 0.95 -9.69
N ARG A 77 -9.32 1.93 -9.26
CA ARG A 77 -10.51 1.75 -8.43
C ARG A 77 -11.48 0.75 -9.06
N LYS A 78 -11.79 0.91 -10.34
CA LYS A 78 -12.69 0.01 -11.09
C LYS A 78 -12.13 -1.40 -11.19
N VAL A 79 -10.83 -1.55 -11.44
CA VAL A 79 -10.17 -2.88 -11.58
C VAL A 79 -10.12 -3.62 -10.25
N LEU A 80 -9.91 -2.90 -9.15
CA LEU A 80 -9.73 -3.48 -7.82
C LEU A 80 -11.01 -3.49 -6.97
N ASN A 81 -12.09 -2.90 -7.48
CA ASN A 81 -13.41 -2.80 -6.84
C ASN A 81 -13.36 -2.17 -5.43
N CYS A 82 -12.59 -1.10 -5.23
CA CYS A 82 -12.64 -0.32 -3.99
C CYS A 82 -13.53 0.90 -4.09
N TYR A 83 -14.16 1.25 -2.98
CA TYR A 83 -14.85 2.51 -2.81
C TYR A 83 -14.29 3.19 -1.56
N CYS A 84 -13.91 4.45 -1.72
CA CYS A 84 -13.55 5.34 -0.61
C CYS A 84 -14.38 6.58 -0.87
N GLN A 85 -15.24 6.93 0.08
CA GLN A 85 -16.15 8.06 -0.07
C GLN A 85 -15.56 9.29 0.60
N ASN A 86 -14.90 9.10 1.74
CA ASN A 86 -14.35 10.19 2.55
C ASN A 86 -12.88 9.93 2.89
N MET A 87 -11.99 10.83 2.44
CA MET A 87 -10.60 10.81 2.86
C MET A 87 -10.47 11.40 4.26
N VAL A 88 -10.42 10.56 5.26
CA VAL A 88 -10.27 10.99 6.66
C VAL A 88 -8.81 10.89 7.07
N GLU A 89 -8.26 11.98 7.59
CA GLU A 89 -6.93 11.98 8.19
C GLU A 89 -6.96 11.27 9.54
N LEU A 90 -5.86 10.61 9.89
CA LEU A 90 -5.73 9.98 11.20
C LEU A 90 -5.23 11.05 12.17
N GLU A 91 -6.04 11.43 13.15
CA GLU A 91 -5.72 12.48 14.13
C GLU A 91 -4.64 12.07 15.15
N GLU A 92 -4.27 10.79 15.21
CA GLU A 92 -3.28 10.27 16.15
C GLU A 92 -1.85 10.67 15.76
N SER A 93 -1.08 11.17 16.72
CA SER A 93 0.34 11.47 16.51
C SER A 93 1.14 10.18 16.26
N LEU A 94 2.33 10.32 15.64
CA LEU A 94 3.21 9.18 15.40
C LEU A 94 3.65 8.48 16.70
N ASP A 95 3.77 9.21 17.81
CA ASP A 95 4.11 8.64 19.12
C ASP A 95 2.98 7.75 19.66
N ILE A 96 1.73 8.21 19.53
CA ILE A 96 0.54 7.41 19.87
C ILE A 96 0.46 6.17 18.99
N ILE A 97 0.73 6.30 17.69
CA ILE A 97 0.71 5.15 16.78
C ILE A 97 1.82 4.16 17.18
N ALA A 98 3.04 4.63 17.48
CA ALA A 98 4.15 3.79 17.91
C ALA A 98 3.83 2.99 19.16
N SER A 99 3.25 3.62 20.18
CA SER A 99 2.87 2.96 21.43
C SER A 99 1.80 1.91 21.20
N ILE A 100 0.79 2.21 20.39
CA ILE A 100 -0.31 1.28 20.10
C ILE A 100 0.19 0.07 19.30
N ILE A 101 0.91 0.28 18.19
CA ILE A 101 1.27 -0.82 17.30
C ILE A 101 2.31 -1.77 17.92
N THR A 102 3.00 -1.32 18.98
CA THR A 102 4.03 -2.09 19.68
C THR A 102 3.63 -2.50 21.11
N ASN A 103 2.38 -2.26 21.52
CA ASN A 103 1.89 -2.50 22.88
C ASN A 103 2.80 -1.87 23.96
N ASN A 104 3.07 -0.57 23.82
CA ASN A 104 3.88 0.28 24.69
C ASN A 104 5.37 -0.07 24.78
N VAL A 105 5.89 -0.98 23.94
CA VAL A 105 7.35 -1.22 23.84
C VAL A 105 8.08 0.04 23.36
N HIS A 106 7.46 0.82 22.47
CA HIS A 106 7.96 2.13 22.05
C HIS A 106 6.91 3.20 22.36
N LEU A 107 7.19 4.07 23.34
CA LEU A 107 6.28 5.14 23.74
C LEU A 107 6.31 6.36 22.81
N THR A 108 7.37 6.51 22.02
CA THR A 108 7.55 7.56 21.03
C THR A 108 8.02 6.97 19.71
N TRP A 109 7.82 7.70 18.62
CA TRP A 109 8.31 7.31 17.31
C TRP A 109 9.83 7.42 17.26
N LEU A 110 10.51 6.28 17.34
CA LEU A 110 11.94 6.19 17.11
C LEU A 110 12.25 6.18 15.60
N ASP A 111 13.48 6.56 15.24
CA ASP A 111 13.93 6.52 13.84
C ASP A 111 13.76 5.14 13.18
N LYS A 112 13.82 4.06 13.99
CA LYS A 112 13.62 2.70 13.53
C LYS A 112 12.76 1.89 14.50
N ILE A 113 11.50 1.68 14.14
CA ILE A 113 10.65 0.64 14.75
C ILE A 113 10.87 -0.66 13.98
N ARG A 114 11.25 -1.73 14.68
CA ARG A 114 11.42 -3.05 14.06
C ARG A 114 10.07 -3.73 13.87
N ALA A 115 9.90 -4.42 12.75
CA ALA A 115 8.70 -5.21 12.48
C ALA A 115 8.47 -6.30 13.54
N SER A 116 9.55 -6.80 14.16
CA SER A 116 9.50 -7.77 15.27
C SER A 116 8.91 -7.20 16.56
N SER A 117 8.85 -5.88 16.71
CA SER A 117 8.26 -5.21 17.88
C SER A 117 6.74 -4.99 17.73
N LEU A 118 6.16 -5.32 16.58
CA LEU A 118 4.73 -5.16 16.33
C LEU A 118 3.93 -6.27 17.04
N THR A 119 2.71 -5.95 17.48
CA THR A 119 1.77 -6.99 17.90
C THR A 119 1.35 -7.86 16.73
N THR A 120 0.82 -9.06 16.99
CA THR A 120 0.50 -10.07 15.97
C THR A 120 -0.35 -9.51 14.81
N VAL A 121 -1.42 -8.76 15.12
CA VAL A 121 -2.32 -8.17 14.10
C VAL A 121 -1.57 -7.14 13.25
N TYR A 122 -0.81 -6.23 13.88
CA TYR A 122 -0.04 -5.22 13.16
C TYR A 122 1.12 -5.82 12.36
N ALA A 123 1.76 -6.87 12.85
CA ALA A 123 2.81 -7.59 12.13
C ALA A 123 2.26 -8.25 10.85
N ALA A 124 1.08 -8.88 10.92
CA ALA A 124 0.44 -9.46 9.74
C ALA A 124 0.02 -8.38 8.73
N LEU A 125 -0.59 -7.28 9.19
CA LEU A 125 -0.93 -6.14 8.34
C LEU A 125 0.30 -5.49 7.72
N PHE A 126 1.42 -5.42 8.45
CA PHE A 126 2.70 -4.94 7.92
C PHE A 126 3.18 -5.82 6.76
N VAL A 127 3.10 -7.15 6.88
CA VAL A 127 3.47 -8.08 5.81
C VAL A 127 2.56 -7.90 4.58
N ILE A 128 1.25 -7.81 4.78
CA ILE A 128 0.29 -7.57 3.68
C ILE A 128 0.58 -6.24 3.00
N THR A 129 0.71 -5.18 3.78
CA THR A 129 0.94 -3.81 3.29
C THR A 129 2.24 -3.73 2.48
N THR A 130 3.33 -4.28 3.00
CA THR A 130 4.65 -4.21 2.35
C THR A 130 4.81 -5.14 1.15
N ARG A 131 3.88 -6.09 0.94
CA ARG A 131 3.85 -6.95 -0.24
C ARG A 131 2.92 -6.43 -1.33
N ASN A 132 1.77 -5.85 -0.95
CA ASN A 132 0.69 -5.55 -1.89
C ASN A 132 0.51 -4.05 -2.14
N TRP A 133 0.65 -3.18 -1.13
CA TRP A 133 0.18 -1.79 -1.22
C TRP A 133 1.31 -0.76 -1.20
N LEU A 134 2.32 -0.97 -0.36
CA LEU A 134 3.49 -0.11 -0.21
C LEU A 134 4.77 -0.96 -0.20
N PRO A 135 5.21 -1.45 -1.37
CA PRO A 135 6.41 -2.27 -1.47
C PRO A 135 7.63 -1.56 -0.88
N ASN A 136 8.18 -2.12 0.20
CA ASN A 136 9.38 -1.61 0.86
C ASN A 136 10.55 -2.57 0.64
N SER A 137 11.72 -2.00 0.32
CA SER A 137 12.97 -2.76 0.22
C SER A 137 13.47 -3.22 1.60
N GLN A 138 13.21 -2.44 2.67
CA GLN A 138 13.54 -2.79 4.05
C GLN A 138 12.33 -3.45 4.71
N ARG A 139 12.38 -4.78 4.91
CA ARG A 139 11.27 -5.56 5.48
C ARG A 139 11.34 -5.72 7.00
N ASP A 140 12.42 -5.26 7.61
CA ASP A 140 12.66 -5.32 9.05
C ASP A 140 12.25 -4.03 9.78
N ALA A 141 12.03 -2.94 9.04
CA ALA A 141 11.75 -1.62 9.58
C ALA A 141 10.36 -1.10 9.17
N VAL A 142 9.61 -0.60 10.14
CA VAL A 142 8.30 0.01 9.93
C VAL A 142 8.49 1.48 9.60
N SER A 143 8.07 1.89 8.41
CA SER A 143 8.06 3.31 8.03
C SER A 143 6.84 4.03 8.59
N LYS A 144 6.94 5.35 8.79
CA LYS A 144 5.83 6.22 9.22
C LYS A 144 4.58 6.01 8.34
N LYS A 145 4.76 5.98 7.01
CA LYS A 145 3.67 5.76 6.03
C LYS A 145 2.98 4.41 6.24
N VAL A 146 3.74 3.34 6.48
CA VAL A 146 3.17 2.00 6.72
C VAL A 146 2.47 1.94 8.08
N ALA A 147 3.05 2.52 9.13
CA ALA A 147 2.43 2.56 10.46
C ALA A 147 1.07 3.28 10.47
N VAL A 148 1.00 4.46 9.83
CA VAL A 148 -0.27 5.19 9.66
C VAL A 148 -1.28 4.33 8.90
N LEU A 149 -0.86 3.68 7.81
CA LEU A 149 -1.75 2.87 6.99
C LEU A 149 -2.33 1.67 7.75
N ILE A 150 -1.49 0.86 8.41
CA ILE A 150 -1.97 -0.29 9.19
C ILE A 150 -2.84 0.15 10.37
N ARG A 151 -2.59 1.33 10.94
CA ARG A 151 -3.45 1.92 11.98
C ARG A 151 -4.81 2.33 11.43
N LYS A 152 -4.87 2.95 10.25
CA LYS A 152 -6.14 3.26 9.57
C LYS A 152 -6.98 2.01 9.33
N VAL A 153 -6.37 0.92 8.86
CA VAL A 153 -7.06 -0.37 8.64
C VAL A 153 -7.68 -0.89 9.94
N VAL A 154 -6.93 -0.92 11.04
CA VAL A 154 -7.46 -1.39 12.34
C VAL A 154 -8.57 -0.49 12.87
N LYS A 155 -8.46 0.84 12.69
CA LYS A 155 -9.48 1.81 13.13
C LYS A 155 -10.68 1.94 12.18
N MET A 156 -10.71 1.19 11.06
CA MET A 156 -11.74 1.35 10.02
C MET A 156 -11.81 2.77 9.46
N VAL A 157 -10.67 3.47 9.40
CA VAL A 157 -10.59 4.82 8.83
C VAL A 157 -10.40 4.68 7.32
N GLU A 158 -11.34 5.22 6.55
CA GLU A 158 -11.29 5.20 5.10
C GLU A 158 -10.03 5.88 4.55
N PHE A 159 -9.48 5.30 3.49
CA PHE A 159 -8.37 5.86 2.73
C PHE A 159 -8.44 5.43 1.26
N ASP A 160 -7.92 6.27 0.37
CA ASP A 160 -7.94 6.00 -1.06
C ASP A 160 -6.77 5.08 -1.45
N LEU A 161 -7.03 3.78 -1.40
CA LEU A 161 -6.08 2.76 -1.84
C LEU A 161 -5.79 2.87 -3.36
N SER A 162 -6.72 3.35 -4.17
CA SER A 162 -6.50 3.50 -5.62
C SER A 162 -5.51 4.62 -5.93
N GLN A 163 -5.62 5.74 -5.20
CA GLN A 163 -4.66 6.83 -5.24
C GLN A 163 -3.30 6.37 -4.69
N LEU A 164 -3.29 5.62 -3.59
CA LEU A 164 -2.05 5.09 -3.00
C LEU A 164 -1.25 4.23 -3.99
N VAL A 165 -1.92 3.33 -4.72
CA VAL A 165 -1.30 2.47 -5.74
C VAL A 165 -0.78 3.31 -6.91
N PHE A 166 -1.56 4.28 -7.40
CA PHE A 166 -1.12 5.19 -8.46
C PHE A 166 0.17 5.93 -8.06
N ASP A 167 0.16 6.56 -6.88
CA ASP A 167 1.30 7.32 -6.37
C ASP A 167 2.55 6.45 -6.23
N GLU A 168 2.39 5.21 -5.76
CA GLU A 168 3.49 4.29 -5.54
C GLU A 168 4.11 3.80 -6.86
N VAL A 169 3.28 3.49 -7.86
CA VAL A 169 3.74 3.13 -9.21
C VAL A 169 4.53 4.28 -9.84
N VAL A 170 3.99 5.50 -9.77
CA VAL A 170 4.66 6.72 -10.30
C VAL A 170 5.96 6.99 -9.56
N ARG A 171 5.96 6.91 -8.22
CA ARG A 171 7.15 7.11 -7.38
C ARG A 171 8.25 6.12 -7.73
N HIS A 172 7.88 4.85 -7.92
CA HIS A 172 8.83 3.81 -8.30
C HIS A 172 9.42 4.08 -9.68
N ALA A 173 8.59 4.42 -10.67
CA ALA A 173 9.07 4.77 -12.01
C ALA A 173 10.02 5.98 -11.98
N LYS A 174 9.69 7.06 -11.26
CA LYS A 174 10.57 8.22 -11.12
C LYS A 174 11.95 7.84 -10.56
N LYS A 175 11.99 6.94 -9.57
CA LYS A 175 13.24 6.41 -9.00
C LYS A 175 14.04 5.56 -9.99
N VAL A 176 13.38 4.81 -10.86
CA VAL A 176 14.04 4.02 -11.92
C VAL A 176 14.63 4.92 -12.99
N HIS A 177 13.85 5.90 -13.50
CA HIS A 177 14.29 6.86 -14.51
C HIS A 177 15.48 7.70 -14.02
N ALA A 178 15.43 8.21 -12.79
CA ALA A 178 16.53 8.97 -12.19
C ALA A 178 17.85 8.18 -12.07
N ARG A 179 17.83 6.86 -12.26
CA ARG A 179 19.01 5.99 -12.14
C ARG A 179 19.52 5.45 -13.48
N HIS A 180 18.71 5.43 -14.55
CA HIS A 180 19.02 4.62 -15.73
C HIS A 180 18.61 5.19 -17.10
N PHE A 181 17.87 6.30 -17.22
CA PHE A 181 17.41 6.78 -18.54
C PHE A 181 17.36 8.30 -18.62
N GLU A 182 18.16 8.89 -19.52
CA GLU A 182 18.04 10.31 -19.91
C GLU A 182 17.00 10.53 -21.02
N GLU A 183 16.56 9.50 -21.76
CA GLU A 183 15.54 9.67 -22.80
C GLU A 183 14.53 8.50 -22.89
N PRO A 184 13.24 8.76 -23.21
CA PRO A 184 12.24 7.71 -23.42
C PRO A 184 12.57 6.80 -24.61
N CYS A 185 12.29 5.50 -24.49
CA CYS A 185 12.62 4.48 -25.50
C CYS A 185 11.77 4.55 -26.80
N TRP A 186 11.00 5.61 -27.01
CA TRP A 186 10.11 5.79 -28.17
C TRP A 186 10.52 6.96 -29.08
N MET A 187 11.71 7.53 -28.86
CA MET A 187 12.39 8.34 -29.88
C MET A 187 13.15 7.46 -30.88
#